data_AF-A0A1I7E4K0-F1
#
_entry.id   AF-A0A1I7E4K0-F1
#
_cell.length_a   1.000
_cell.length_b   1.000
_cell.length_c   1.000
_cell.angle_alpha   90.00
_cell.angle_beta   90.00
_cell.angle_gamma   90.00
#
_symmetry.space_group_name_H-M   'P 1'
#
loop_
_entity.id
_entity.type
_entity.pdbx_description
1 polymer ?
#
loop_
_entity_poly.entity_id
_entity_poly.type
_entity_poly.pdbx_seq_one_letter_code
_entity_poly.pdbx_strand_id
1 'polypeptide(L)' 'MKRIFLIALISFLLIDYSYCQSLAYDNVGSFGSHGIGWALVQKDQKVGFINTKGEEIVPIKYDNIGNFGSHGIG' A
#
# COMPACT_ATOMS: atom_id res chain seq x y z
N MET A 1 29.23 -14.31 -22.46
CA MET A 1 27.80 -14.65 -22.35
C MET A 1 27.33 -14.88 -20.90
N LYS A 2 28.06 -15.61 -20.03
CA LYS A 2 27.66 -15.83 -18.62
C LYS A 2 27.62 -14.57 -17.72
N ARG A 3 28.55 -13.63 -17.90
CA ARG A 3 28.61 -12.38 -17.11
C ARG A 3 27.42 -11.44 -17.36
N ILE A 4 26.96 -11.33 -18.61
CA ILE A 4 25.81 -10.49 -18.99
C ILE A 4 24.52 -11.07 -18.39
N PHE A 5 24.35 -12.39 -18.42
CA PHE A 5 23.22 -13.07 -17.79
C PHE A 5 23.18 -12.87 -16.28
N LEU A 6 24.34 -12.94 -15.61
CA LEU A 6 24.44 -12.72 -14.16
C LEU A 6 24.03 -11.29 -13.78
N ILE A 7 24.48 -10.29 -14.55
CA ILE A 7 24.14 -8.88 -14.33
C ILE A 7 22.63 -8.65 -14.55
N ALA A 8 22.06 -9.24 -15.61
CA ALA A 8 20.63 -9.14 -15.88
C ALA A 8 19.78 -9.77 -14.76
N LEU A 9 20.17 -10.94 -14.26
CA LEU A 9 19.50 -11.61 -13.14
C LEU A 9 19.57 -10.80 -11.84
N ILE A 10 20.75 -10.27 -11.51
CA ILE A 10 20.93 -9.42 -10.32
C ILE A 10 20.09 -8.15 -10.46
N SER A 11 20.08 -7.52 -11.63
CA SER A 11 19.27 -6.31 -11.87
C SER A 11 17.77 -6.60 -11.71
N PHE A 12 17.28 -7.71 -12.25
CA PHE A 12 15.89 -8.15 -12.09
C PHE A 12 15.52 -8.36 -10.62
N LEU A 13 16.34 -9.12 -9.88
CA LEU A 13 16.14 -9.36 -8.45
C LEU A 13 16.16 -8.07 -7.62
N LEU A 14 17.05 -7.12 -7.95
CA LEU A 14 17.14 -5.83 -7.26
C LEU A 14 15.90 -4.96 -7.54
N ILE A 15 15.36 -5.01 -8.76
CA ILE A 15 14.13 -4.30 -9.12
C ILE A 15 12.94 -4.89 -8.36
N ASP A 16 12.78 -6.22 -8.37
CA ASP A 16 11.71 -6.90 -7.62
C ASP A 16 11.79 -6.61 -6.11
N TYR A 17 13.00 -6.68 -5.53
CA TYR A 17 13.23 -6.35 -4.13
C TYR A 17 12.85 -4.89 -3.82
N SER A 18 13.28 -3.95 -4.66
CA SER A 18 12.95 -2.53 -4.51
C SER A 18 11.44 -2.29 -4.63
N TYR A 19 10.77 -3.00 -5.55
CA TYR A 19 9.31 -2.92 -5.72
C TYR A 19 8.57 -3.48 -4.51
N CYS A 20 9.00 -4.63 -3.97
CA CYS A 20 8.44 -5.24 -2.77
C CYS A 20 8.59 -4.32 -1.55
N GLN A 21 9.73 -3.65 -1.40
CA GLN A 21 9.95 -2.68 -0.34
C GLN A 21 9.09 -1.42 -0.51
N SER A 22 8.83 -1.00 -1.75
CA SER A 22 7.94 0.14 -2.03
C SER A 22 6.48 -0.13 -1.63
N LEU A 23 6.04 -1.38 -1.51
CA LEU A 23 4.69 -1.70 -1.05
C LEU A 23 4.55 -1.69 0.48
N ALA A 24 5.66 -1.54 1.21
CA ALA A 24 5.63 -1.44 2.66
C ALA A 24 4.99 -0.12 3.09
N TYR A 25 4.00 -0.21 3.99
CA TYR A 25 3.34 0.94 4.59
C TYR A 25 4.07 1.37 5.87
N ASP A 26 4.09 2.68 6.13
CA ASP A 26 4.58 3.24 7.38
C ASP A 26 3.65 2.86 8.54
N ASN A 27 2.34 2.79 8.26
CA ASN A 27 1.33 2.38 9.22
C ASN A 27 0.20 1.59 8.54
N VAL A 28 -0.29 0.57 9.24
CA VAL A 28 -1.48 -0.21 8.86
C VAL A 28 -2.41 -0.28 10.06
N GLY A 29 -3.60 0.28 9.92
CA GLY A 29 -4.66 0.20 10.94
C GLY A 29 -5.28 -1.19 11.01
N SER A 30 -6.10 -1.43 12.04
CA SER A 30 -6.85 -2.68 12.15
C SER A 30 -7.90 -2.82 11.05
N PHE A 31 -7.96 -3.99 10.44
CA PHE A 31 -9.07 -4.37 9.56
C PHE A 31 -10.38 -4.45 10.33
N GLY A 32 -11.50 -4.13 9.70
CA GLY A 32 -12.83 -4.45 10.24
C GLY A 32 -13.34 -3.50 11.32
N SER A 33 -12.63 -2.41 11.62
CA SER A 33 -13.03 -1.43 12.64
C SER A 33 -14.44 -0.85 12.46
N HIS A 34 -15.00 -0.92 11.25
CA HIS A 34 -16.34 -0.45 10.90
C HIS A 34 -17.19 -1.52 10.18
N GLY A 35 -16.92 -2.81 10.40
CA GLY A 35 -17.62 -3.91 9.74
C GLY A 35 -17.25 -4.13 8.25
N ILE A 36 -16.38 -3.28 7.71
CA ILE A 36 -15.81 -3.39 6.36
C ILE A 36 -14.39 -3.96 6.49
N GLY A 37 -14.06 -4.98 5.69
CA GLY A 37 -12.75 -5.65 5.68
C GLY A 37 -11.61 -4.81 5.09
N TRP A 38 -11.59 -3.50 5.35
CA TRP A 38 -10.55 -2.58 4.91
C TRP A 38 -9.72 -2.11 6.09
N ALA A 39 -8.47 -1.75 5.82
CA ALA A 39 -7.57 -1.09 6.76
C ALA A 39 -7.12 0.25 6.19
N LEU A 40 -7.12 1.28 7.03
CA LEU A 40 -6.47 2.55 6.73
C LEU A 40 -4.95 2.29 6.67
N VAL A 41 -4.30 2.76 5.61
CA VAL A 41 -2.84 2.65 5.45
C VAL A 41 -2.24 4.02 5.23
N GLN A 42 -1.02 4.20 5.73
CA GLN A 42 -0.23 5.40 5.54
C GLN A 42 1.10 5.07 4.88
N LYS A 43 1.47 5.89 3.89
CA LYS A 43 2.78 5.86 3.25
C LYS A 43 3.17 7.27 2.82
N ASP A 44 4.40 7.68 3.10
CA ASP A 44 4.94 8.98 2.66
C ASP A 44 4.03 10.16 3.07
N GLN A 45 3.46 10.08 4.28
CA GLN A 45 2.48 11.06 4.83
C GLN A 45 1.14 11.14 4.08
N LYS A 46 0.90 10.27 3.11
CA LYS A 46 -0.39 10.11 2.44
C LYS A 46 -1.14 8.92 3.02
N VAL A 47 -2.46 8.96 2.93
CA VAL A 47 -3.35 7.91 3.44
C VAL A 47 -4.25 7.35 2.35
N GLY A 48 -4.62 6.08 2.51
CA GLY A 48 -5.52 5.32 1.65
C GLY A 48 -6.14 4.12 2.38
N PHE A 49 -6.81 3.24 1.65
CA PHE A 49 -7.37 2.01 2.21
C PHE A 49 -6.98 0.81 1.37
N ILE A 50 -6.65 -0.29 2.05
CA ILE A 50 -6.47 -1.61 1.43
C ILE A 50 -7.52 -2.60 1.92
N ASN A 51 -7.78 -3.64 1.14
CA ASN A 51 -8.52 -4.80 1.61
C ASN A 51 -7.60 -5.82 2.30
N THR A 52 -8.17 -6.93 2.79
CA THR A 52 -7.44 -8.00 3.47
C THR A 52 -6.40 -8.74 2.62
N LYS A 53 -6.40 -8.54 1.29
CA LYS A 53 -5.38 -9.06 0.37
C LYS A 53 -4.23 -8.08 0.13
N GLY A 54 -4.29 -6.88 0.71
CA GLY A 54 -3.34 -5.80 0.46
C GLY A 54 -3.59 -5.04 -0.85
N GLU A 55 -4.74 -5.25 -1.50
CA GLU A 55 -5.11 -4.51 -2.71
C GLU A 55 -5.62 -3.11 -2.32
N GLU A 56 -5.10 -2.06 -2.96
CA GLU A 56 -5.59 -0.69 -2.77
C GLU A 56 -7.04 -0.56 -3.23
N ILE A 57 -7.91 -0.16 -2.31
CA ILE A 57 -9.31 0.19 -2.57
C ILE A 57 -9.46 1.71 -2.69
N VAL A 58 -8.73 2.45 -1.85
CA VAL A 58 -8.61 3.91 -1.92
C VAL A 58 -7.13 4.23 -2.10
N PRO A 59 -6.73 4.90 -3.21
CA PRO A 59 -5.33 5.19 -3.49
C PRO A 59 -4.67 6.01 -2.38
N ILE A 60 -3.39 5.74 -2.11
CA ILE A 60 -2.61 6.41 -1.06
C ILE A 60 -2.07 7.75 -1.58
N LYS A 61 -2.96 8.73 -1.68
CA LYS A 61 -2.65 10.07 -2.23
C LYS A 61 -3.28 11.23 -1.49
N TYR A 62 -4.05 10.94 -0.45
CA TYR A 62 -4.78 11.95 0.31
C TYR A 62 -3.98 12.36 1.54
N ASP A 63 -3.99 13.64 1.89
CA ASP A 63 -3.34 14.13 3.11
C ASP A 63 -4.08 13.70 4.38
N ASN A 64 -5.40 13.49 4.28
CA ASN A 64 -6.23 13.01 5.36
C ASN A 64 -7.50 12.38 4.76
N ILE A 65 -7.99 11.32 5.39
CA ILE A 65 -9.33 10.78 5.14
C ILE A 65 -10.11 10.96 6.45
N GLY A 66 -11.02 11.93 6.45
CA GLY A 66 -11.81 12.30 7.62
C GLY A 66 -12.71 11.17 8.11
N ASN A 67 -13.20 11.30 9.34
CA ASN A 67 -14.13 10.35 9.94
C ASN A 67 -15.48 10.46 9.22
N PHE A 68 -15.88 9.45 8.44
CA PHE A 68 -17.21 9.40 7.85
C PHE A 68 -18.19 8.96 8.94
N GLY A 69 -18.94 9.91 9.50
CA GLY A 69 -20.04 9.61 10.41
C GLY A 69 -21.19 8.89 9.71
N SER A 70 -22.12 8.31 10.48
CA SER A 70 -23.30 7.57 10.03
C SER A 70 -24.30 8.36 9.15
N HIS A 71 -24.04 9.65 8.92
CA HIS A 71 -24.86 10.54 8.12
C HIS A 71 -23.98 11.19 7.06
N GLY A 72 -23.62 10.42 6.04
CA GLY A 72 -22.89 10.95 4.89
C GLY A 72 -23.73 11.99 4.16
N ILE A 73 -23.45 13.27 4.39
CA ILE A 73 -23.88 14.37 3.54
C ILE A 73 -22.81 15.46 3.52
N GLY A 74 -22.35 15.80 2.31
CA GLY A 74 -21.74 17.08 1.95
C GLY A 74 -20.29 17.28 2.34
#